data_AF-A0A517N2J5-F1
#
_entry.id   AF-A0A517N2J5-F1
#
_cell.length_a   1.000
_cell.length_b   1.000
_cell.length_c   1.000
_cell.angle_alpha   90.00
_cell.angle_beta   90.00
_cell.angle_gamma   90.00
#
_symmetry.space_group_name_H-M   'P 1'
#
loop_
_entity.id
_entity.type
_entity.pdbx_description
1 polymer ?
#
loop_
_entity_poly.entity_id
_entity_poly.type
_entity_poly.pdbx_seq_one_letter_code
_entity_poly.pdbx_strand_id
1 'polypeptide(L)'
;MANALIALGANLGERDQTLSEAFLALTQIPGTQLRVRSRLHATRPIGGPTGQGEFLNAAALLSTSLPPSKLLEELHAIEAAANRKRVERWQARTLDLDLLLYDAEQIDGETACGGGPESEGLQVPHPRMSFRRFVLEPAAEVAPWMRHPSSDWTVTGLLAHLKNAENSIAVGSESKEAVRILAGKLGKACPDVRVLHYDPQQPRAKLVIWLGELPADTVASKLVLAGPTAVLPMPANDEERQAVEKEAIAAVEAAT
;
A
#
# COMPACT_ATOMS: atom_id res chain seq x y z
N MET A 1 9.72 -3.25 23.41
CA MET A 1 8.49 -3.00 22.65
C MET A 1 8.89 -2.65 21.24
N ALA A 2 8.26 -3.26 20.26
CA ALA A 2 8.48 -3.03 18.83
C ALA A 2 7.76 -1.76 18.36
N ASN A 3 8.25 -1.14 17.29
CA ASN A 3 7.55 -0.03 16.64
C ASN A 3 6.66 -0.54 15.50
N ALA A 4 5.38 -0.19 15.54
CA ALA A 4 4.44 -0.50 14.47
C ALA A 4 3.91 0.80 13.84
N LEU A 5 4.01 0.89 12.52
CA LEU A 5 3.50 2.01 11.75
C LEU A 5 2.16 1.60 11.13
N ILE A 6 1.10 2.33 11.46
CA ILE A 6 -0.27 2.05 11.03
C ILE A 6 -0.76 3.17 10.12
N ALA A 7 -1.38 2.83 8.99
CA ALA A 7 -2.17 3.76 8.20
C ALA A 7 -3.64 3.70 8.62
N LEU A 8 -4.31 4.84 8.56
CA LEU A 8 -5.74 4.98 8.80
C LEU A 8 -6.38 5.67 7.60
N GLY A 9 -7.55 5.19 7.18
CA GLY A 9 -8.32 5.78 6.08
C GLY A 9 -9.82 5.75 6.34
N ALA A 10 -10.53 6.81 5.96
CA ALA A 10 -11.99 6.87 6.04
C ALA A 10 -12.55 7.73 4.89
N ASN A 11 -13.60 7.27 4.20
CA ASN A 11 -14.27 8.07 3.15
C ASN A 11 -15.80 8.11 3.20
N LEU A 12 -16.43 7.43 4.16
CA LEU A 12 -17.88 7.45 4.36
C LEU A 12 -18.26 8.11 5.69
N GLY A 13 -19.43 8.75 5.72
CA GLY A 13 -20.02 9.31 6.93
C GLY A 13 -19.20 10.44 7.55
N GLU A 14 -19.20 10.51 8.88
CA GLU A 14 -18.48 11.50 9.70
C GLU A 14 -16.99 11.15 9.81
N ARG A 15 -16.27 11.22 8.69
CA ARG A 15 -14.87 10.75 8.53
C ARG A 15 -13.93 11.27 9.64
N ASP A 16 -14.01 12.55 10.00
CA ASP A 16 -13.20 13.17 11.05
C ASP A 16 -13.45 12.53 12.43
N GLN A 17 -14.72 12.28 12.75
CA GLN A 17 -15.11 11.61 13.98
C GLN A 17 -14.63 10.16 13.96
N THR A 18 -14.84 9.44 12.85
CA THR A 18 -14.40 8.05 12.71
C THR A 18 -12.88 7.89 12.90
N LEU A 19 -12.07 8.76 12.31
CA LEU A 19 -10.61 8.73 12.51
C LEU A 19 -10.22 9.14 13.94
N SER A 20 -10.94 10.09 14.55
CA SER A 20 -10.68 10.48 15.95
C SER A 20 -10.97 9.33 16.92
N GLU A 21 -12.07 8.62 16.71
CA GLU A 21 -12.44 7.42 17.47
C GLU A 21 -11.45 6.27 17.23
N ALA A 22 -10.98 6.09 15.99
CA ALA A 22 -9.95 5.11 15.68
C ALA A 22 -8.63 5.39 16.44
N PHE A 23 -8.16 6.64 16.47
CA PHE A 23 -7.00 7.01 17.27
C PHE A 23 -7.21 6.74 18.76
N LEU A 24 -8.39 7.05 19.29
CA LEU A 24 -8.71 6.74 20.69
C LEU A 24 -8.68 5.23 20.93
N ALA A 25 -9.29 4.43 20.05
CA ALA A 25 -9.29 2.98 20.16
C ALA A 25 -7.86 2.39 20.13
N LEU A 26 -6.97 2.91 19.27
CA LEU A 26 -5.55 2.52 19.27
C LEU A 26 -4.86 2.74 20.62
N THR A 27 -5.25 3.76 21.40
CA THR A 27 -4.69 3.97 22.75
C THR A 27 -5.17 2.95 23.78
N GLN A 28 -6.25 2.24 23.49
CA GLN A 28 -6.88 1.28 24.41
C GLN A 28 -6.43 -0.15 24.18
N ILE A 29 -5.68 -0.44 23.10
CA ILE A 29 -5.18 -1.79 22.83
C ILE A 29 -4.17 -2.18 23.93
N PRO A 30 -4.42 -3.25 24.70
CA PRO A 30 -3.50 -3.69 25.76
C PRO A 30 -2.11 -4.04 25.24
N GLY A 31 -1.07 -3.63 25.96
CA GLY A 31 0.32 -3.88 25.56
C GLY A 31 0.81 -2.99 24.41
N THR A 32 0.04 -1.95 24.06
CA THR A 32 0.44 -0.94 23.08
C THR A 32 0.51 0.46 23.70
N GLN A 33 1.22 1.36 23.04
CA GLN A 33 1.25 2.78 23.36
C GLN A 33 1.30 3.57 22.05
N LEU A 34 0.29 4.41 21.82
CA LEU A 34 0.32 5.41 20.74
C LEU A 34 1.40 6.46 21.05
N ARG A 35 2.45 6.49 20.23
CA ARG A 35 3.58 7.41 20.37
C ARG A 35 3.29 8.75 19.70
N VAL A 36 2.87 8.69 18.45
CA VAL A 36 2.66 9.86 17.59
C VAL A 36 1.51 9.56 16.62
N ARG A 37 0.72 10.58 16.29
CA ARG A 37 -0.24 10.55 15.17
C ARG A 37 0.05 11.69 14.21
N SER A 38 -0.24 11.48 12.93
CA SER A 38 -0.15 12.52 11.90
C SER A 38 -1.33 13.49 11.98
N ARG A 39 -1.28 14.51 11.14
CA ARG A 39 -2.46 15.30 10.77
C ARG A 39 -3.41 14.43 9.91
N LEU A 40 -4.62 14.94 9.68
CA LEU A 40 -5.54 14.36 8.70
C LEU A 40 -5.22 14.92 7.32
N HIS A 41 -5.09 14.05 6.32
CA HIS A 41 -4.81 14.40 4.93
C HIS A 41 -6.03 14.08 4.07
N ALA A 42 -6.64 15.10 3.49
CA ALA A 42 -7.68 14.91 2.49
C ALA A 42 -7.05 14.50 1.15
N THR A 43 -7.49 13.38 0.59
CA THR A 43 -7.03 12.91 -0.73
C THR A 43 -8.19 12.50 -1.61
N ARG A 44 -7.98 12.55 -2.92
CA ARG A 44 -8.94 12.00 -3.88
C ARG A 44 -8.99 10.47 -3.77
N PRO A 45 -10.15 9.84 -4.07
CA PRO A 45 -10.25 8.39 -4.19
C PRO A 45 -9.36 7.89 -5.34
N ILE A 46 -8.72 6.72 -5.17
CA ILE A 46 -7.86 6.09 -6.18
C ILE A 46 -8.47 4.73 -6.59
N GLY A 47 -8.62 4.50 -7.90
CA GLY A 47 -9.14 3.24 -8.49
C GLY A 47 -10.59 2.84 -8.15
N GLY A 48 -11.33 3.65 -7.41
CA GLY A 48 -12.75 3.45 -7.08
C GLY A 48 -13.72 4.03 -8.13
N PRO A 49 -15.01 3.64 -8.12
CA PRO A 49 -16.02 4.25 -8.99
C PRO A 49 -16.06 5.78 -8.91
N THR A 50 -16.33 6.43 -10.05
CA THR A 50 -16.46 7.89 -10.12
C THR A 50 -17.58 8.39 -9.20
N GLY A 51 -17.34 9.49 -8.49
CA GLY A 51 -18.32 10.11 -7.59
C GLY A 51 -18.16 9.76 -6.10
N GLN A 52 -17.12 9.00 -5.73
CA GLN A 52 -16.76 8.87 -4.32
C GLN A 52 -16.26 10.20 -3.73
N GLY A 53 -16.66 10.49 -2.49
CA GLY A 53 -16.14 11.61 -1.73
C GLY A 53 -14.64 11.46 -1.44
N GLU A 54 -14.01 12.55 -1.00
CA GLU A 54 -12.61 12.53 -0.60
C GLU A 54 -12.37 11.50 0.54
N PHE A 55 -11.19 10.92 0.56
CA PHE A 55 -10.69 10.16 1.71
C PHE A 55 -10.04 11.11 2.70
N LEU A 56 -10.19 10.84 3.99
CA LEU A 56 -9.26 11.31 5.00
C LEU A 56 -8.29 10.18 5.31
N ASN A 57 -7.00 10.45 5.23
CA ASN A 57 -5.94 9.53 5.57
C ASN A 57 -5.08 10.07 6.71
N ALA A 58 -4.57 9.19 7.54
CA ALA A 58 -3.65 9.52 8.61
C ALA A 58 -2.71 8.34 8.91
N ALA A 59 -1.75 8.55 9.81
CA ALA A 59 -0.85 7.53 10.27
C ALA A 59 -0.65 7.60 11.79
N ALA A 60 -0.37 6.45 12.39
CA ALA A 60 -0.02 6.30 13.80
C ALA A 60 1.28 5.52 13.95
N LEU A 61 2.16 5.98 14.84
CA LEU A 61 3.28 5.20 15.34
C LEU A 61 2.90 4.62 16.70
N LEU A 62 2.88 3.30 16.79
CA LEU A 62 2.67 2.55 18.03
C LEU A 62 3.97 1.95 18.52
N SER A 63 4.11 1.86 19.84
CA SER A 63 5.07 0.98 20.52
C SER A 63 4.28 -0.18 21.11
N THR A 64 4.58 -1.43 20.77
CA THR A 64 3.78 -2.59 21.13
C THR A 64 4.61 -3.76 21.65
N SER A 65 4.04 -4.59 22.52
CA SER A 65 4.54 -5.91 22.88
C SER A 65 3.75 -7.05 22.21
N LEU A 66 2.66 -6.74 21.50
CA LEU A 66 1.88 -7.72 20.76
C LEU A 66 2.63 -8.18 19.52
N PRO A 67 2.63 -9.47 19.18
CA PRO A 67 3.15 -9.91 17.89
C PRO A 67 2.31 -9.32 16.74
N PRO A 68 2.87 -9.18 15.53
CA PRO A 68 2.22 -8.56 14.38
C PRO A 68 0.82 -9.11 14.06
N SER A 69 0.63 -10.43 14.15
CA SER A 69 -0.67 -11.07 13.92
C SER A 69 -1.73 -10.67 14.94
N LYS A 70 -1.36 -10.56 16.22
CA LYS A 70 -2.25 -10.07 17.28
C LYS A 70 -2.54 -8.59 17.14
N LEU A 71 -1.56 -7.79 16.76
CA LEU A 71 -1.81 -6.38 16.45
C LEU A 71 -2.81 -6.25 15.29
N LEU A 72 -2.65 -7.03 14.22
CA LEU A 72 -3.59 -7.03 13.08
C LEU A 72 -5.01 -7.44 13.50
N GLU A 73 -5.17 -8.45 14.35
CA GLU A 73 -6.47 -8.84 14.93
C GLU A 73 -7.14 -7.66 15.66
N GLU A 74 -6.37 -6.91 16.47
CA GLU A 74 -6.89 -5.72 17.18
C GLU A 74 -7.29 -4.60 16.23
N LEU A 75 -6.52 -4.36 15.15
CA LEU A 75 -6.88 -3.38 14.12
C LEU A 75 -8.19 -3.77 13.43
N HIS A 76 -8.36 -5.04 13.06
CA HIS A 76 -9.61 -5.55 12.48
C HIS A 76 -10.80 -5.41 13.44
N ALA A 77 -10.57 -5.60 14.75
CA ALA A 77 -11.63 -5.41 15.75
C ALA A 77 -12.10 -3.94 15.82
N ILE A 78 -11.17 -2.98 15.74
CA ILE A 78 -11.50 -1.54 15.70
C ILE A 78 -12.30 -1.21 14.43
N GLU A 79 -11.89 -1.73 13.29
CA GLU A 79 -12.63 -1.55 12.03
C GLU A 79 -14.04 -2.14 12.09
N ALA A 80 -14.21 -3.34 12.66
CA ALA A 80 -15.50 -3.97 12.83
C ALA A 80 -16.43 -3.13 13.73
N ALA A 81 -15.89 -2.55 14.81
CA ALA A 81 -16.63 -1.64 15.69
C ALA A 81 -17.06 -0.35 14.98
N ALA A 82 -16.30 0.12 13.99
CA ALA A 82 -16.62 1.27 13.15
C ALA A 82 -17.62 0.96 12.01
N ASN A 83 -18.42 -0.11 12.15
CA ASN A 83 -19.42 -0.56 11.17
C ASN A 83 -18.86 -0.80 9.76
N ARG A 84 -17.61 -1.29 9.64
CA ARG A 84 -17.04 -1.66 8.34
C ARG A 84 -17.85 -2.80 7.71
N LYS A 85 -18.59 -2.50 6.63
CA LYS A 85 -19.26 -3.51 5.78
C LYS A 85 -18.38 -3.82 4.56
N ARG A 86 -17.77 -5.00 4.50
CA ARG A 86 -17.03 -5.47 3.31
C ARG A 86 -18.02 -5.99 2.26
N VAL A 87 -18.51 -5.12 1.38
CA VAL A 87 -19.48 -5.50 0.32
C VAL A 87 -18.77 -5.79 -1.01
N GLU A 88 -17.79 -4.98 -1.42
CA GLU A 88 -16.99 -5.18 -2.65
C GLU A 88 -15.55 -4.66 -2.51
N ARG A 89 -14.61 -5.25 -3.28
CA ARG A 89 -13.22 -4.78 -3.40
C ARG A 89 -13.25 -3.36 -4.03
N TRP A 90 -12.56 -2.39 -3.44
CA TRP A 90 -12.48 -0.96 -3.88
C TRP A 90 -13.71 -0.08 -3.59
N GLN A 91 -14.69 -0.55 -2.81
CA GLN A 91 -15.76 0.31 -2.34
C GLN A 91 -15.30 1.22 -1.19
N ALA A 92 -16.09 2.26 -0.98
CA ALA A 92 -15.94 3.20 0.11
C ALA A 92 -16.04 2.47 1.48
N ARG A 93 -15.15 2.82 2.40
CA ARG A 93 -15.00 2.21 3.73
C ARG A 93 -15.29 3.26 4.80
N THR A 94 -15.97 2.84 5.87
CA THR A 94 -16.14 3.68 7.05
C THR A 94 -14.80 3.91 7.74
N LEU A 95 -14.02 2.84 7.95
CA LEU A 95 -12.67 2.88 8.47
C LEU A 95 -11.82 1.76 7.83
N ASP A 96 -10.55 2.07 7.59
CA ASP A 96 -9.52 1.16 7.10
C ASP A 96 -8.26 1.35 7.95
N LEU A 97 -7.74 0.27 8.53
CA LEU A 97 -6.53 0.26 9.36
C LEU A 97 -5.53 -0.75 8.81
N ASP A 98 -4.44 -0.26 8.22
CA ASP A 98 -3.40 -1.10 7.62
C ASP A 98 -2.13 -1.08 8.48
N LEU A 99 -1.60 -2.26 8.84
CA LEU A 99 -0.27 -2.41 9.42
C LEU A 99 0.79 -2.26 8.32
N LEU A 100 1.48 -1.11 8.27
CA LEU A 100 2.46 -0.80 7.22
C LEU A 100 3.83 -1.42 7.47
N LEU A 101 4.38 -1.19 8.66
CA LEU A 101 5.70 -1.66 9.08
C LEU A 101 5.64 -2.14 10.52
N TYR A 102 6.45 -3.14 10.85
CA TYR A 102 6.65 -3.62 12.21
C TYR A 102 8.16 -3.84 12.42
N ASP A 103 8.81 -2.90 13.10
CA ASP A 103 10.26 -2.75 13.17
C ASP A 103 10.93 -3.04 11.81
N ALA A 104 11.78 -4.08 11.74
CA ALA A 104 12.47 -4.52 10.54
C ALA A 104 11.96 -5.88 10.04
N GLU A 105 10.78 -6.32 10.50
CA GLU A 105 10.23 -7.63 10.15
C GLU A 105 9.76 -7.70 8.69
N GLN A 106 9.95 -8.88 8.09
CA GLN A 106 9.40 -9.28 6.81
C GLN A 106 8.55 -10.53 7.02
N ILE A 107 7.26 -10.43 6.72
CA ILE A 107 6.26 -11.47 6.93
C ILE A 107 5.47 -11.61 5.64
N ASP A 108 5.47 -12.82 5.06
CA ASP A 108 4.68 -13.18 3.88
C ASP A 108 3.53 -14.10 4.30
N GLY A 109 2.32 -13.77 3.84
CA GLY A 109 1.11 -13.88 4.67
C GLY A 109 0.16 -15.05 4.45
N GLU A 110 0.52 -16.15 3.80
CA GLU A 110 -0.44 -17.27 3.64
C GLU A 110 -0.87 -17.93 4.97
N THR A 111 -0.21 -17.66 6.10
CA THR A 111 -0.33 -18.51 7.32
C THR A 111 -0.67 -17.79 8.63
N ALA A 112 -0.97 -16.49 8.63
CA ALA A 112 -1.05 -15.74 9.90
C ALA A 112 -2.45 -15.59 10.52
N CYS A 113 -3.54 -15.85 9.79
CA CYS A 113 -4.91 -15.72 10.31
C CYS A 113 -5.75 -16.91 9.85
N GLY A 114 -6.48 -17.53 10.79
CA GLY A 114 -7.24 -18.76 10.59
C GLY A 114 -8.06 -18.75 9.29
N GLY A 115 -7.93 -19.84 8.53
CA GLY A 115 -8.37 -20.03 7.14
C GLY A 115 -9.87 -19.94 6.89
N GLY A 116 -10.47 -18.80 7.22
CA GLY A 116 -11.74 -18.38 6.69
C GLY A 116 -11.56 -17.66 5.34
N PRO A 117 -12.57 -17.67 4.47
CA PRO A 117 -12.55 -16.98 3.17
C PRO A 117 -12.39 -15.45 3.26
N GLU A 118 -12.36 -14.88 4.47
CA GLU A 118 -12.27 -13.44 4.75
C GLU A 118 -10.92 -13.00 5.36
N SER A 119 -9.98 -13.93 5.54
CA SER A 119 -8.63 -13.64 6.07
C SER A 119 -7.71 -13.11 4.97
N GLU A 120 -7.57 -11.79 4.86
CA GLU A 120 -6.42 -11.21 4.15
C GLU A 120 -5.17 -11.58 4.96
N GLY A 121 -4.23 -12.27 4.31
CA GLY A 121 -2.98 -12.68 4.93
C GLY A 121 -2.20 -11.50 5.50
N LEU A 122 -1.55 -11.70 6.66
CA LEU A 122 -0.64 -10.69 7.22
C LEU A 122 0.59 -10.56 6.32
N GLN A 123 0.72 -9.43 5.62
CA GLN A 123 1.93 -9.10 4.89
C GLN A 123 2.55 -7.82 5.44
N VAL A 124 3.79 -7.93 5.94
CA VAL A 124 4.57 -6.81 6.47
C VAL A 124 5.94 -6.85 5.79
N PRO A 125 6.44 -5.76 5.18
CA PRO A 125 5.75 -4.48 4.96
C PRO A 125 4.47 -4.61 4.15
N HIS A 126 3.52 -3.71 4.36
CA HIS A 126 2.30 -3.71 3.56
C HIS A 126 2.65 -3.57 2.08
N PRO A 127 2.20 -4.48 1.19
CA PRO A 127 2.72 -4.65 -0.17
C PRO A 127 2.58 -3.40 -1.04
N ARG A 128 1.61 -2.54 -0.71
CA ARG A 128 1.31 -1.32 -1.48
C ARG A 128 1.82 -0.03 -0.84
N MET A 129 2.49 -0.08 0.32
CA MET A 129 2.85 1.15 1.04
C MET A 129 3.88 1.99 0.28
N SER A 130 4.81 1.34 -0.44
CA SER A 130 5.99 1.97 -1.02
C SER A 130 5.68 2.94 -2.17
N PHE A 131 4.50 2.81 -2.77
CA PHE A 131 4.06 3.59 -3.93
C PHE A 131 2.75 4.35 -3.71
N ARG A 132 2.24 4.41 -2.47
CA ARG A 132 1.03 5.17 -2.14
C ARG A 132 1.39 6.49 -1.47
N ARG A 133 1.31 7.59 -2.21
CA ARG A 133 1.60 8.92 -1.66
C ARG A 133 0.72 9.28 -0.47
N PHE A 134 -0.58 8.99 -0.54
CA PHE A 134 -1.53 9.26 0.55
C PHE A 134 -1.27 8.44 1.83
N VAL A 135 -0.49 7.36 1.74
CA VAL A 135 0.02 6.58 2.88
C VAL A 135 1.33 7.18 3.38
N LEU A 136 2.26 7.47 2.46
CA LEU A 136 3.61 7.94 2.79
C LEU A 136 3.64 9.38 3.32
N GLU A 137 2.74 10.25 2.88
CA GLU A 137 2.64 11.64 3.37
C GLU A 137 2.38 11.71 4.88
N PRO A 138 1.30 11.13 5.44
CA PRO A 138 1.09 11.08 6.89
C PRO A 138 2.13 10.21 7.61
N ALA A 139 2.56 9.09 7.02
CA ALA A 139 3.58 8.23 7.62
C ALA A 139 4.92 8.95 7.84
N ALA A 140 5.32 9.83 6.92
CA ALA A 140 6.53 10.62 7.05
C ALA A 140 6.45 11.66 8.18
N GLU A 141 5.25 12.05 8.64
CA GLU A 141 5.09 12.94 9.80
C GLU A 141 5.42 12.23 11.12
N VAL A 142 5.13 10.93 11.21
CA VAL A 142 5.19 10.18 12.48
C VAL A 142 6.40 9.27 12.60
N ALA A 143 6.90 8.74 11.48
CA ALA A 143 7.99 7.77 11.45
C ALA A 143 8.92 7.97 10.24
N PRO A 144 9.46 9.19 10.00
CA PRO A 144 10.26 9.49 8.82
C PRO A 144 11.53 8.63 8.69
N TRP A 145 12.06 8.13 9.80
CA TRP A 145 13.28 7.33 9.87
C TRP A 145 13.07 5.82 9.70
N MET A 146 11.83 5.31 9.84
CA MET A 146 11.58 3.88 9.68
C MET A 146 11.92 3.47 8.26
N ARG A 147 12.58 2.31 8.13
CA ARG A 147 13.06 1.81 6.85
C ARG A 147 12.15 0.69 6.38
N HIS A 148 11.90 0.66 5.07
CA HIS A 148 11.24 -0.46 4.43
C HIS A 148 12.24 -1.63 4.31
N PRO A 149 12.06 -2.75 5.04
CA PRO A 149 13.00 -3.87 5.11
C PRO A 149 13.53 -4.35 3.75
N SER A 150 12.68 -4.43 2.73
CA SER A 150 13.09 -4.94 1.42
C SER A 150 13.91 -3.94 0.59
N SER A 151 13.76 -2.62 0.84
CA SER A 151 14.40 -1.59 0.02
C SER A 151 15.45 -0.76 0.74
N ASP A 152 15.50 -0.88 2.07
CA ASP A 152 16.26 -0.02 2.98
C ASP A 152 15.88 1.47 2.92
N TRP A 153 14.93 1.87 2.06
CA TRP A 153 14.53 3.27 1.98
C TRP A 153 13.78 3.67 3.24
N THR A 154 14.09 4.85 3.76
CA THR A 154 13.28 5.44 4.81
C THR A 154 11.92 5.83 4.27
N VAL A 155 10.91 5.94 5.14
CA VAL A 155 9.58 6.46 4.77
C VAL A 155 9.69 7.81 4.05
N THR A 156 10.54 8.73 4.56
CA THR A 156 10.81 10.00 3.87
C THR A 156 11.54 9.82 2.54
N GLY A 157 12.43 8.84 2.41
CA GLY A 157 13.10 8.51 1.16
C GLY A 157 12.14 8.03 0.08
N LEU A 158 11.20 7.14 0.43
CA LEU A 158 10.10 6.71 -0.43
C LEU A 158 9.24 7.90 -0.88
N LEU A 159 8.83 8.74 0.07
CA LEU A 159 8.02 9.91 -0.24
C LEU A 159 8.75 10.91 -1.15
N ALA A 160 10.02 11.19 -0.87
CA ALA A 160 10.84 12.09 -1.66
C ALA A 160 11.04 11.57 -3.09
N HIS A 161 11.22 10.26 -3.25
CA HIS A 161 11.29 9.63 -4.57
C HIS A 161 10.00 9.84 -5.36
N LEU A 162 8.83 9.51 -4.79
CA LEU A 162 7.55 9.68 -5.49
C LEU A 162 7.27 11.14 -5.88
N LYS A 163 7.68 12.10 -5.03
CA LYS A 163 7.52 13.54 -5.31
C LYS A 163 8.44 14.07 -6.41
N ASN A 164 9.66 13.56 -6.51
CA ASN A 164 10.71 14.16 -7.34
C ASN A 164 11.05 13.35 -8.60
N ALA A 165 10.74 12.05 -8.64
CA ALA A 165 11.00 11.21 -9.81
C ALA A 165 10.20 11.70 -11.03
N GLU A 166 10.81 11.59 -12.21
CA GLU A 166 10.11 11.80 -13.49
C GLU A 166 8.85 10.92 -13.52
N ASN A 167 7.77 11.42 -14.11
CA ASN A 167 6.48 10.73 -14.15
C ASN A 167 6.53 9.53 -15.10
N SER A 168 7.26 8.49 -14.69
CA SER A 168 7.63 7.34 -15.49
C SER A 168 7.34 6.04 -14.77
N ILE A 169 6.81 5.06 -15.51
CA ILE A 169 6.45 3.74 -14.98
C ILE A 169 7.16 2.69 -15.80
N ALA A 170 7.90 1.81 -15.14
CA ALA A 170 8.54 0.67 -15.80
C ALA A 170 7.66 -0.58 -15.66
N VAL A 171 7.34 -1.26 -16.76
CA VAL A 171 6.60 -2.51 -16.75
C VAL A 171 7.54 -3.67 -17.03
N GLY A 172 7.56 -4.67 -16.15
CA GLY A 172 8.40 -5.86 -16.24
C GLY A 172 7.62 -7.16 -16.08
N SER A 173 8.10 -8.22 -16.72
CA SER A 173 7.58 -9.58 -16.58
C SER A 173 8.54 -10.56 -17.26
N GLU A 174 8.38 -11.85 -16.98
CA GLU A 174 8.96 -12.92 -17.81
C GLU A 174 8.33 -12.99 -19.21
N SER A 175 7.07 -12.57 -19.36
CA SER A 175 6.37 -12.55 -20.65
C SER A 175 6.48 -11.18 -21.34
N LYS A 176 7.25 -11.12 -22.44
CA LYS A 176 7.37 -9.92 -23.28
C LYS A 176 6.02 -9.45 -23.85
N GLU A 177 5.14 -10.38 -24.16
CA GLU A 177 3.81 -10.06 -24.70
C GLU A 177 2.93 -9.42 -23.62
N ALA A 178 2.96 -9.94 -22.39
CA ALA A 178 2.23 -9.34 -21.26
C ALA A 178 2.69 -7.91 -20.97
N VAL A 179 4.01 -7.66 -21.00
CA VAL A 179 4.58 -6.31 -20.88
C VAL A 179 4.04 -5.39 -21.96
N ARG A 180 4.06 -5.82 -23.23
CA ARG A 180 3.57 -5.01 -24.36
C ARG A 180 2.10 -4.65 -24.21
N ILE A 181 1.26 -5.62 -23.83
CA ILE A 181 -0.18 -5.41 -23.64
C ILE A 181 -0.44 -4.41 -22.52
N LEU A 182 0.12 -4.65 -21.32
CA LEU A 182 -0.10 -3.78 -20.17
C LEU A 182 0.47 -2.38 -20.40
N ALA A 183 1.68 -2.27 -20.97
CA ALA A 183 2.28 -0.98 -21.28
C ALA A 183 1.42 -0.15 -22.25
N GLY A 184 0.87 -0.79 -23.29
CA GLY A 184 -0.04 -0.15 -24.24
C GLY A 184 -1.37 0.30 -23.61
N LYS A 185 -1.85 -0.42 -22.58
CA LYS A 185 -3.05 -0.04 -21.81
C LYS A 185 -2.78 1.13 -20.89
N LEU A 186 -1.69 1.07 -20.11
CA LEU A 186 -1.29 2.15 -19.21
C LEU A 186 -1.02 3.44 -19.98
N GLY A 187 -0.36 3.39 -21.14
CA GLY A 187 -0.12 4.59 -21.96
C GLY A 187 -1.40 5.25 -22.49
N LYS A 188 -2.50 4.50 -22.63
CA LYS A 188 -3.82 5.06 -23.00
C LYS A 188 -4.59 5.58 -21.80
N ALA A 189 -4.54 4.87 -20.67
CA ALA A 189 -5.27 5.23 -19.45
C ALA A 189 -4.61 6.40 -18.70
N CYS A 190 -3.29 6.50 -18.75
CA CYS A 190 -2.48 7.49 -18.05
C CYS A 190 -1.59 8.24 -19.06
N PRO A 191 -2.15 9.13 -19.89
CA PRO A 191 -1.41 9.78 -20.99
C PRO A 191 -0.27 10.69 -20.50
N ASP A 192 -0.37 11.20 -19.27
CA ASP A 192 0.65 12.08 -18.65
C ASP A 192 1.82 11.31 -18.03
N VAL A 193 1.85 9.98 -18.22
CA VAL A 193 2.83 9.08 -17.63
C VAL A 193 3.64 8.40 -18.72
N ARG A 194 4.96 8.51 -18.63
CA ARG A 194 5.89 7.85 -19.55
C ARG A 194 6.02 6.38 -19.21
N VAL A 195 5.41 5.51 -20.01
CA VAL A 195 5.51 4.05 -19.82
C VAL A 195 6.77 3.51 -20.50
N LEU A 196 7.60 2.83 -19.72
CA LEU A 196 8.88 2.24 -20.09
C LEU A 196 8.81 0.72 -19.93
N HIS A 197 9.67 0.01 -20.64
CA HIS A 197 9.94 -1.39 -20.32
C HIS A 197 10.97 -1.45 -19.20
N TYR A 198 10.77 -2.35 -18.24
CA TYR A 198 11.72 -2.55 -17.16
C TYR A 198 13.09 -2.97 -17.72
N ASP A 199 14.12 -2.22 -17.34
CA ASP A 199 15.52 -2.49 -17.65
C ASP A 199 16.33 -2.30 -16.36
N PRO A 200 16.99 -3.34 -15.84
CA PRO A 200 17.77 -3.27 -14.61
C PRO A 200 19.00 -2.34 -14.72
N GLN A 201 19.35 -1.87 -15.93
CA GLN A 201 20.47 -0.96 -16.17
C GLN A 201 20.03 0.51 -16.32
N GLN A 202 18.72 0.79 -16.38
CA GLN A 202 18.18 2.14 -16.56
C GLN A 202 17.92 2.86 -15.22
N PRO A 203 17.84 4.21 -15.22
CA PRO A 203 17.59 4.98 -14.01
C PRO A 203 16.23 4.64 -13.37
N ARG A 204 16.10 5.00 -12.09
CA ARG A 204 14.92 4.69 -11.28
C ARG A 204 13.63 5.26 -11.87
N ALA A 205 12.66 4.39 -12.15
CA ALA A 205 11.30 4.80 -12.48
C ALA A 205 10.60 5.30 -11.22
N LYS A 206 9.53 6.10 -11.38
CA LYS A 206 8.70 6.52 -10.23
C LYS A 206 8.03 5.31 -9.58
N LEU A 207 7.55 4.38 -10.40
CA LEU A 207 7.01 3.09 -9.98
C LEU A 207 7.39 2.01 -11.00
N VAL A 208 7.70 0.82 -10.51
CA VAL A 208 7.86 -0.39 -11.31
C VAL A 208 6.61 -1.26 -11.11
N ILE A 209 6.02 -1.75 -12.20
CA ILE A 209 4.95 -2.73 -12.16
C ILE A 209 5.51 -4.05 -12.69
N TRP A 210 5.57 -5.06 -11.82
CA TRP A 210 6.03 -6.39 -12.18
C TRP A 210 4.84 -7.35 -12.30
N LEU A 211 4.72 -8.03 -13.43
CA LEU A 211 3.70 -9.05 -13.67
C LEU A 211 4.27 -10.46 -13.46
N GLY A 212 3.62 -11.23 -12.60
CA GLY A 212 4.00 -12.58 -12.23
C GLY A 212 4.85 -12.63 -10.97
N GLU A 213 5.52 -13.75 -10.75
CA GLU A 213 6.40 -13.94 -9.60
C GLU A 213 7.70 -13.17 -9.75
N LEU A 214 8.23 -12.68 -8.63
CA LEU A 214 9.55 -12.07 -8.61
C LEU A 214 10.62 -13.18 -8.79
N PRO A 215 11.63 -12.98 -9.64
CA PRO A 215 12.68 -13.98 -9.82
C PRO A 215 13.46 -14.20 -8.51
N ALA A 216 13.73 -15.47 -8.19
CA ALA A 216 14.33 -15.91 -6.93
C ALA A 216 15.73 -15.35 -6.63
N ASP A 217 16.43 -14.75 -7.60
CA ASP A 217 17.78 -14.22 -7.39
C ASP A 217 18.09 -12.96 -8.23
N THR A 218 18.89 -12.06 -7.63
CA THR A 218 19.45 -10.77 -8.15
C THR A 218 18.48 -9.74 -8.77
N VAL A 219 17.37 -10.15 -9.39
CA VAL A 219 16.39 -9.24 -10.00
C VAL A 219 15.52 -8.61 -8.93
N ALA A 220 15.16 -9.31 -7.85
CA ALA A 220 14.45 -8.71 -6.72
C ALA A 220 15.25 -7.58 -6.04
N SER A 221 16.55 -7.79 -5.82
CA SER A 221 17.45 -6.76 -5.29
C SER A 221 17.72 -5.61 -6.28
N LYS A 222 17.69 -5.89 -7.59
CA LYS A 222 17.79 -4.85 -8.65
C LYS A 222 16.48 -4.10 -8.91
N LEU A 223 15.32 -4.74 -8.74
CA LEU A 223 13.99 -4.14 -8.85
C LEU A 223 13.78 -3.10 -7.75
N VAL A 224 14.18 -3.45 -6.54
CA VAL A 224 14.28 -2.54 -5.40
C VAL A 224 15.15 -1.32 -5.70
N LEU A 225 16.24 -1.51 -6.48
CA LEU A 225 17.11 -0.42 -6.92
C LEU A 225 16.50 0.43 -8.05
N ALA A 226 15.51 -0.08 -8.78
CA ALA A 226 14.82 0.59 -9.87
C ALA A 226 13.65 1.47 -9.41
N GLY A 227 13.15 1.29 -8.18
CA GLY A 227 12.15 2.15 -7.56
C GLY A 227 11.12 1.37 -6.73
N PRO A 228 10.14 2.06 -6.13
CA PRO A 228 8.96 1.41 -5.55
C PRO A 228 8.35 0.43 -6.56
N THR A 229 8.00 -0.77 -6.11
CA THR A 229 7.55 -1.85 -6.99
C THR A 229 6.17 -2.35 -6.57
N ALA A 230 5.23 -2.41 -7.51
CA ALA A 230 3.96 -3.10 -7.39
C ALA A 230 4.08 -4.45 -8.10
N VAL A 231 3.86 -5.54 -7.36
CA VAL A 231 3.83 -6.90 -7.92
C VAL A 231 2.37 -7.30 -8.13
N LEU A 232 2.03 -7.65 -9.37
CA LEU A 232 0.69 -8.06 -9.77
C LEU A 232 0.73 -9.47 -10.34
N PRO A 233 -0.32 -10.28 -10.13
CA PRO A 233 -0.35 -11.65 -10.65
C PRO A 233 -0.38 -11.67 -12.18
N MET A 234 0.13 -12.75 -12.76
CA MET A 234 -0.03 -13.00 -14.20
C MET A 234 -1.49 -13.38 -14.47
N PRO A 235 -2.24 -12.66 -15.33
CA PRO A 235 -3.63 -12.99 -15.59
C PRO A 235 -3.74 -14.28 -16.43
N ALA A 236 -4.53 -15.24 -15.96
CA ALA A 236 -4.80 -16.50 -16.66
C ALA A 236 -5.95 -16.40 -17.67
N ASN A 237 -6.84 -15.42 -17.51
CA ASN A 237 -8.02 -15.20 -18.35
C ASN A 237 -8.31 -13.70 -18.55
N ASP A 238 -9.32 -13.38 -19.38
CA ASP A 238 -9.67 -11.99 -19.71
C ASP A 238 -10.25 -11.20 -18.53
N GLU A 239 -10.96 -11.86 -17.61
CA GLU A 239 -11.52 -11.22 -16.41
C GLU A 239 -10.39 -10.82 -15.45
N GLU A 240 -9.46 -11.72 -15.17
CA GLU A 240 -8.26 -11.45 -14.40
C GLU A 240 -7.40 -10.37 -15.07
N ARG A 241 -7.32 -10.36 -16.40
CA ARG A 241 -6.61 -9.31 -17.14
C ARG A 241 -7.22 -7.94 -16.86
N GLN A 242 -8.54 -7.82 -16.88
CA GLN A 242 -9.21 -6.55 -16.55
C GLN A 242 -8.97 -6.14 -15.09
N ALA A 243 -8.96 -7.10 -14.16
CA ALA A 243 -8.65 -6.83 -12.76
C ALA A 243 -7.20 -6.34 -12.56
N VAL A 244 -6.23 -7.00 -13.20
CA VAL A 244 -4.81 -6.60 -13.18
C VAL A 244 -4.62 -5.24 -13.84
N GLU A 245 -5.28 -4.98 -14.98
CA GLU A 245 -5.25 -3.67 -15.64
C GLU A 245 -5.76 -2.57 -14.70
N LYS A 246 -6.89 -2.80 -14.03
CA LYS A 246 -7.46 -1.84 -13.06
C LYS A 246 -6.52 -1.60 -11.87
N GLU A 247 -5.93 -2.67 -11.33
CA GLU A 247 -4.99 -2.55 -10.21
C GLU A 247 -3.71 -1.82 -10.61
N ALA A 248 -3.19 -2.06 -11.82
CA ALA A 248 -2.05 -1.36 -12.37
C ALA A 248 -2.32 0.15 -12.53
N ILE A 249 -3.48 0.52 -13.10
CA ILE A 249 -3.88 1.94 -13.25
C ILE A 249 -3.93 2.62 -11.89
N ALA A 250 -4.57 1.99 -10.90
CA ALA A 250 -4.66 2.53 -9.56
C ALA A 250 -3.29 2.64 -8.85
N ALA A 251 -2.36 1.71 -9.10
CA ALA A 251 -1.01 1.80 -8.58
C ALA A 251 -0.27 3.02 -9.17
N VAL A 252 -0.45 3.29 -10.47
CA VAL A 252 0.06 4.50 -11.12
C VAL A 252 -0.56 5.75 -10.49
N GLU A 253 -1.89 5.84 -10.42
CA GLU A 253 -2.59 6.98 -9.81
C GLU A 253 -2.17 7.24 -8.36
N ALA A 254 -1.85 6.19 -7.59
CA ALA A 254 -1.38 6.33 -6.22
C ALA A 254 0.06 6.86 -6.09
N ALA A 255 0.88 6.57 -7.10
CA ALA A 255 2.29 6.94 -7.15
C ALA A 255 2.50 8.35 -7.70
N THR A 256 1.64 8.80 -8.62
CA THR A 256 1.73 10.09 -9.33
C THR A 256 0.96 11.19 -8.62
#